data_AF-A0A0H2SQQ7-F1
#
_entry.id   AF-A0A0H2SQQ7-F1
#
_cell.length_a   1.000
_cell.length_b   1.000
_cell.length_c   1.000
_cell.angle_alpha   90.00
_cell.angle_beta   90.00
_cell.angle_gamma   90.00
#
_symmetry.space_group_name_H-M   'P 1'
#
loop_
_entity.id
_entity.type
_entity.pdbx_description
1 polymer ?
#
loop_
_entity_poly.entity_id
_entity_poly.type
_entity_poly.pdbx_seq_one_letter_code
_entity_poly.pdbx_strand_id
1 'polypeptide(L)'
;MRREDVIQRIIEEKGVNAIPVLIDMMENSDSETYSLITDIIDVLGDEAKKYLFNEFIKRFERRNLDDVVMLYLIDVLSEMECQELKPYLERMMNLYSDERAFPIILEALLRITKDEKYIDILSTFLDDKGDIQELAIMALAELPTKKSINYLLNKYMENITKSEKALILDSIQKMIFKKRELFNEVKIHPAGEEISEMLEWMLK
;
A
#
# COMPACT_ATOMS: atom_id res chain seq x y z
N MET A 1 -14.71 22.75 -13.10
CA MET A 1 -13.76 22.05 -13.97
C MET A 1 -13.71 20.62 -13.47
N ARG A 2 -13.88 19.61 -14.33
CA ARG A 2 -13.86 18.22 -13.88
C ARG A 2 -12.41 17.77 -13.68
N ARG A 3 -12.19 16.82 -12.79
CA ARG A 3 -10.86 16.25 -12.49
C ARG A 3 -10.12 15.80 -13.76
N GLU A 4 -10.83 15.12 -14.65
CA GLU A 4 -10.35 14.66 -15.96
C GLU A 4 -9.85 15.83 -16.83
N ASP A 5 -10.54 16.97 -16.80
CA ASP A 5 -10.15 18.16 -17.57
C ASP A 5 -8.82 18.74 -17.05
N VAL A 6 -8.54 18.61 -15.74
CA VAL A 6 -7.27 19.06 -15.13
C VAL A 6 -6.12 18.14 -15.53
N ILE A 7 -6.32 16.83 -15.37
CA ILE A 7 -5.34 15.81 -15.72
C ILE A 7 -4.94 15.96 -17.18
N GLN A 8 -5.92 16.03 -18.09
CA GLN A 8 -5.69 16.15 -19.51
C GLN A 8 -4.88 17.39 -19.86
N ARG A 9 -5.21 18.55 -19.26
CA ARG A 9 -4.46 19.79 -19.49
C ARG A 9 -3.01 19.71 -19.02
N ILE A 10 -2.75 19.11 -17.86
CA ILE A 10 -1.38 18.94 -17.36
C ILE A 10 -0.56 18.06 -18.31
N ILE A 11 -1.16 16.96 -18.80
CA ILE A 11 -0.50 16.07 -19.75
C ILE A 11 -0.22 16.78 -21.07
N GLU A 12 -1.20 17.50 -21.63
CA GLU A 12 -1.05 18.22 -22.91
C GLU A 12 -0.04 19.37 -22.82
N GLU A 13 -0.07 20.14 -21.74
CA GLU A 13 0.77 21.34 -21.60
C GLU A 13 2.19 21.02 -21.12
N LYS A 14 2.38 19.97 -20.32
CA LYS A 14 3.65 19.68 -19.63
C LYS A 14 4.20 18.27 -19.87
N GLY A 15 3.32 17.27 -20.01
CA GLY A 15 3.71 15.87 -20.11
C GLY A 15 4.65 15.44 -18.97
N VAL A 16 5.71 14.69 -19.31
CA VAL A 16 6.76 14.24 -18.36
C VAL A 16 7.44 15.40 -17.62
N ASN A 17 7.48 16.60 -18.19
CA ASN A 17 8.08 17.77 -17.53
C ASN A 17 7.27 18.24 -16.32
N ALA A 18 6.03 17.75 -16.12
CA ALA A 18 5.27 18.00 -14.91
C ALA A 18 5.82 17.23 -13.69
N ILE A 19 6.43 16.06 -13.90
CA ILE A 19 6.80 15.12 -12.83
C ILE A 19 7.65 15.75 -11.72
N PRO A 20 8.71 16.53 -11.99
CA PRO A 20 9.48 17.15 -10.91
C PRO A 20 8.60 17.99 -9.98
N VAL A 21 7.70 18.80 -10.55
CA VAL A 21 6.79 19.65 -9.78
C VAL A 21 5.76 18.81 -9.02
N LEU A 22 5.26 17.74 -9.64
CA LEU A 22 4.32 16.82 -9.01
C LEU A 22 4.94 16.12 -7.79
N ILE A 23 6.21 15.69 -7.87
CA ILE A 23 6.94 15.10 -6.74
C ILE A 23 7.10 16.13 -5.61
N ASP A 24 7.51 17.35 -5.94
CA ASP A 24 7.68 18.41 -4.93
C ASP A 24 6.36 18.76 -4.23
N MET A 25 5.23 18.62 -4.94
CA MET A 25 3.91 18.83 -4.36
C MET A 25 3.46 17.71 -3.41
N MET A 26 3.99 16.49 -3.53
CA MET A 26 3.58 15.36 -2.69
C MET A 26 3.89 15.58 -1.22
N GLU A 27 5.02 16.22 -0.89
CA GLU A 27 5.53 16.37 0.48
C GLU A 27 4.53 17.04 1.43
N ASN A 28 3.67 17.93 0.92
CA ASN A 28 2.68 18.66 1.69
C ASN A 28 1.26 18.51 1.14
N SER A 29 1.01 17.47 0.33
CA SER A 29 -0.29 17.25 -0.30
C SER A 29 -1.33 16.71 0.68
N ASP A 30 -2.58 17.18 0.55
CA ASP A 30 -3.73 16.48 1.12
C ASP A 30 -4.07 15.23 0.28
N SER A 31 -4.99 14.39 0.79
CA SER A 31 -5.36 13.14 0.12
C SER A 31 -5.94 13.35 -1.29
N GLU A 32 -6.64 14.47 -1.53
CA GLU A 32 -7.23 14.76 -2.84
C GLU A 32 -6.15 15.14 -3.86
N THR A 33 -5.19 15.96 -3.43
CA THR A 33 -4.04 16.38 -4.22
C THR A 33 -3.11 15.22 -4.50
N TYR A 34 -2.81 14.39 -3.49
CA TYR A 34 -2.01 13.17 -3.68
C TYR A 34 -2.65 12.27 -4.74
N SER A 35 -3.95 11.98 -4.58
CA SER A 35 -4.70 11.18 -5.55
C SER A 35 -4.66 11.80 -6.96
N LEU A 36 -4.76 13.12 -7.08
CA LEU A 36 -4.66 13.78 -8.39
C LEU A 36 -3.27 13.59 -9.01
N ILE A 37 -2.23 13.69 -8.20
CA ILE A 37 -0.85 13.49 -8.65
C ILE A 37 -0.65 12.04 -9.14
N THR A 38 -1.13 11.05 -8.39
CA THR A 38 -1.03 9.63 -8.78
C THR A 38 -1.77 9.36 -10.09
N ASP A 39 -2.98 9.90 -10.27
CA ASP A 39 -3.72 9.77 -11.54
C ASP A 39 -2.95 10.36 -12.72
N ILE A 40 -2.28 11.51 -12.54
CA ILE A 40 -1.47 12.12 -13.60
C ILE A 40 -0.26 11.23 -13.92
N ILE A 41 0.40 10.70 -12.91
CA ILE A 41 1.55 9.79 -13.08
C ILE A 41 1.13 8.53 -13.83
N ASP A 42 -0.01 7.94 -13.47
CA ASP A 42 -0.54 6.74 -14.11
C ASP A 42 -0.79 6.96 -15.60
N VAL A 43 -1.37 8.10 -15.98
CA VAL A 43 -1.61 8.42 -17.39
C VAL A 43 -0.29 8.66 -18.14
N LEU A 44 0.75 9.19 -17.48
CA LEU A 44 2.09 9.35 -18.08
C LEU A 44 2.84 8.01 -18.24
N GLY A 45 2.44 6.96 -17.51
CA GLY A 45 2.88 5.59 -17.73
C GLY A 45 4.41 5.38 -17.62
N ASP A 46 4.98 4.62 -18.56
CA ASP A 46 6.38 4.18 -18.51
C ASP A 46 7.41 5.33 -18.46
N GLU A 47 7.10 6.46 -19.08
CA GLU A 47 7.97 7.65 -19.04
C GLU A 47 8.05 8.19 -17.61
N ALA A 48 6.92 8.19 -16.89
CA ALA A 48 6.90 8.54 -15.48
C ALA A 48 7.62 7.52 -14.62
N LYS A 49 7.37 6.21 -14.83
CA LYS A 49 8.07 5.13 -14.10
C LYS A 49 9.59 5.30 -14.16
N LYS A 50 10.14 5.58 -15.35
CA LYS A 50 11.58 5.81 -15.54
C LYS A 50 12.07 7.04 -14.80
N TYR A 51 11.32 8.15 -14.84
CA TYR A 51 11.69 9.37 -14.12
C TYR A 51 11.70 9.13 -12.60
N LEU A 52 10.61 8.58 -12.07
CA LEU A 52 10.41 8.30 -10.65
C LEU A 52 11.49 7.34 -10.12
N PHE A 53 11.84 6.30 -10.87
CA PHE A 53 12.90 5.38 -10.48
C PHE A 53 14.26 6.07 -10.41
N ASN A 54 14.59 6.95 -11.37
CA ASN A 54 15.83 7.72 -11.31
C ASN A 54 15.87 8.66 -10.10
N GLU A 55 14.74 9.27 -9.74
CA GLU A 55 14.65 10.13 -8.57
C GLU A 55 14.79 9.33 -7.26
N PHE A 56 14.16 8.16 -7.19
CA PHE A 56 14.36 7.19 -6.10
C PHE A 56 15.83 6.83 -5.92
N ILE A 57 16.54 6.48 -7.00
CA ILE A 57 17.97 6.12 -6.95
C ILE A 57 18.81 7.28 -6.42
N LYS A 58 18.59 8.51 -6.90
CA LYS A 58 19.31 9.70 -6.42
C LYS A 58 19.14 9.90 -4.91
N ARG A 59 17.92 9.71 -4.38
CA ARG A 59 17.63 9.85 -2.94
C ARG A 59 18.24 8.71 -2.13
N PHE A 60 18.14 7.48 -2.63
CA PHE A 60 18.76 6.30 -2.04
C PHE A 60 20.27 6.47 -1.88
N GLU A 61 20.97 6.92 -2.94
CA GLU A 61 22.42 7.13 -2.93
C GLU A 61 22.87 8.22 -1.96
N ARG A 62 22.04 9.25 -1.76
CA ARG A 62 22.28 10.33 -0.79
C ARG A 62 22.03 9.92 0.67
N ARG A 63 21.54 8.68 0.90
CA ARG A 63 21.09 8.18 2.20
C ARG A 63 20.01 9.07 2.84
N ASN A 64 19.22 9.77 2.04
CA ASN A 64 18.05 10.50 2.51
C ASN A 64 16.86 9.54 2.56
N LEU A 65 16.88 8.62 3.53
CA LEU A 65 15.95 7.51 3.59
C LEU A 65 14.68 7.87 4.35
N ASP A 66 14.78 8.56 5.50
CA ASP A 66 13.61 8.93 6.32
C ASP A 66 12.80 10.12 5.74
N ASP A 67 12.79 10.25 4.42
CA ASP A 67 12.12 11.28 3.65
C ASP A 67 10.72 10.80 3.23
N VAL A 68 9.69 11.60 3.48
CA VAL A 68 8.30 11.27 3.11
C VAL A 68 8.17 11.04 1.60
N VAL A 69 8.90 11.83 0.80
CA VAL A 69 8.94 11.66 -0.66
C VAL A 69 9.51 10.29 -1.05
N MET A 70 10.44 9.74 -0.27
CA MET A 70 10.97 8.40 -0.52
C MET A 70 9.88 7.33 -0.42
N LEU A 71 9.01 7.43 0.59
CA LEU A 71 7.89 6.50 0.76
C LEU A 71 6.86 6.64 -0.36
N TYR A 72 6.57 7.86 -0.82
CA TYR A 72 5.71 8.08 -1.98
C TYR A 72 6.29 7.47 -3.26
N LEU A 73 7.58 7.66 -3.51
CA LEU A 73 8.24 7.05 -4.66
C LEU A 73 8.15 5.52 -4.60
N ILE A 74 8.34 4.93 -3.42
CA ILE A 74 8.20 3.48 -3.22
C ILE A 74 6.77 3.02 -3.55
N ASP A 75 5.77 3.70 -3.01
CA ASP A 75 4.36 3.35 -3.18
C ASP A 75 3.99 3.35 -4.67
N VAL A 76 4.15 4.51 -5.33
CA VAL A 76 3.83 4.68 -6.76
C VAL A 76 4.62 3.73 -7.65
N LEU A 77 5.95 3.60 -7.45
CA LEU A 77 6.75 2.68 -8.26
C LEU A 77 6.34 1.22 -8.09
N SER A 78 5.89 0.83 -6.90
CA SER A 78 5.41 -0.53 -6.64
C SER A 78 4.02 -0.78 -7.21
N GLU A 79 3.12 0.22 -7.21
CA GLU A 79 1.83 0.17 -7.93
C GLU A 79 2.04 -0.01 -9.43
N MET A 80 3.06 0.65 -9.99
CA MET A 80 3.51 0.47 -11.38
C MET A 80 4.32 -0.83 -11.61
N GLU A 81 4.37 -1.74 -10.64
CA GLU A 81 5.11 -3.00 -10.67
C GLU A 81 6.59 -2.86 -11.11
N CYS A 82 7.31 -1.86 -10.59
CA CYS A 82 8.74 -1.67 -10.84
C CYS A 82 9.60 -2.74 -10.15
N GLN A 83 9.92 -3.82 -10.86
CA GLN A 83 10.71 -4.94 -10.33
C GLN A 83 12.14 -4.54 -9.94
N GLU A 84 12.69 -3.51 -10.58
CA GLU A 84 14.01 -2.95 -10.29
C GLU A 84 14.11 -2.38 -8.87
N LEU A 85 12.98 -2.09 -8.22
CA LEU A 85 12.91 -1.56 -6.86
C LEU A 85 13.30 -2.62 -5.80
N LYS A 86 13.03 -3.91 -6.06
CA LYS A 86 13.20 -5.01 -5.10
C LYS A 86 14.53 -5.01 -4.34
N PRO A 87 15.71 -5.02 -4.99
CA PRO A 87 16.99 -5.08 -4.27
C PRO A 87 17.24 -3.84 -3.39
N TYR A 88 16.61 -2.71 -3.70
CA TYR A 88 16.72 -1.51 -2.88
C TYR A 88 15.82 -1.59 -1.66
N LEU A 89 14.57 -2.04 -1.80
CA LEU A 89 13.66 -2.24 -0.67
C LEU A 89 14.21 -3.26 0.33
N GLU A 90 14.74 -4.39 -0.15
CA GLU A 90 15.38 -5.40 0.70
C GLU A 90 16.57 -4.81 1.50
N ARG A 91 17.28 -3.82 0.93
CA ARG A 91 18.34 -3.09 1.63
C ARG A 91 17.79 -2.03 2.59
N MET A 92 16.70 -1.35 2.24
CA MET A 92 16.09 -0.28 3.07
C MET A 92 15.62 -0.80 4.42
N MET A 93 15.20 -2.06 4.50
CA MET A 93 14.86 -2.73 5.78
C MET A 93 16.00 -2.67 6.82
N ASN A 94 17.26 -2.50 6.41
CA ASN A 94 18.41 -2.38 7.31
C ASN A 94 18.93 -0.94 7.48
N LEU A 95 18.31 0.03 6.80
CA LEU A 95 18.84 1.39 6.69
C LEU A 95 17.87 2.48 7.17
N TYR A 96 16.56 2.20 7.21
CA TYR A 96 15.58 3.12 7.78
C TYR A 96 15.69 3.19 9.30
N SER A 97 15.56 4.40 9.84
CA SER A 97 15.58 4.62 11.28
C SER A 97 14.18 4.62 11.88
N ASP A 98 13.17 4.99 11.09
CA ASP A 98 11.77 4.99 11.49
C ASP A 98 11.10 3.65 11.15
N GLU A 99 10.76 2.87 12.17
CA GLU A 99 10.10 1.57 12.03
C GLU A 99 8.72 1.66 11.38
N ARG A 100 8.06 2.84 11.42
CA ARG A 100 6.77 3.06 10.75
C ARG A 100 6.86 2.93 9.23
N ALA A 101 8.05 3.06 8.66
CA ALA A 101 8.28 2.82 7.23
C ALA A 101 8.28 1.33 6.86
N PHE A 102 8.52 0.42 7.81
CA PHE A 102 8.71 -1.00 7.51
C PHE A 102 7.47 -1.67 6.91
N PRO A 103 6.24 -1.49 7.45
CA PRO A 103 5.04 -2.03 6.81
C PRO A 103 4.86 -1.55 5.37
N ILE A 104 5.17 -0.29 5.07
CA ILE A 104 5.07 0.31 3.72
C ILE A 104 6.09 -0.32 2.77
N ILE A 105 7.34 -0.48 3.21
CA ILE A 105 8.40 -1.11 2.41
C ILE A 105 8.04 -2.58 2.14
N LEU A 106 7.50 -3.29 3.14
CA LEU A 106 7.06 -4.67 3.00
C LEU A 106 5.84 -4.81 2.10
N GLU A 107 4.89 -3.87 2.16
CA GLU A 107 3.76 -3.80 1.23
C GLU A 107 4.25 -3.67 -0.22
N ALA A 108 5.17 -2.74 -0.48
CA ALA A 108 5.75 -2.57 -1.80
C ALA A 108 6.50 -3.83 -2.28
N LEU A 109 7.26 -4.49 -1.40
CA LEU A 109 7.90 -5.78 -1.69
C LEU A 109 6.87 -6.87 -2.01
N LEU A 110 5.80 -6.95 -1.24
CA LEU A 110 4.69 -7.88 -1.43
C LEU A 110 4.00 -7.63 -2.78
N ARG A 111 3.77 -6.36 -3.13
CA ARG A 111 3.14 -5.93 -4.38
C ARG A 111 3.98 -6.30 -5.60
N ILE A 112 5.29 -6.03 -5.59
CA ILE A 112 6.14 -6.33 -6.75
C ILE A 112 6.50 -7.82 -6.86
N THR A 113 6.75 -8.51 -5.74
CA THR A 113 7.24 -9.90 -5.79
C THR A 113 6.14 -10.95 -5.73
N LYS A 114 4.98 -10.60 -5.15
CA LYS A 114 3.91 -11.54 -4.76
C LYS A 114 4.42 -12.69 -3.87
N ASP A 115 5.51 -12.48 -3.14
CA ASP A 115 6.17 -13.49 -2.32
C ASP A 115 5.57 -13.52 -0.90
N GLU A 116 4.96 -14.65 -0.54
CA GLU A 116 4.32 -14.84 0.77
C GLU A 116 5.28 -14.79 1.96
N LYS A 117 6.61 -14.79 1.76
CA LYS A 117 7.55 -14.57 2.87
C LYS A 117 7.36 -13.20 3.53
N TYR A 118 6.95 -12.19 2.75
CA TYR A 118 6.72 -10.85 3.28
C TYR A 118 5.44 -10.78 4.10
N ILE A 119 4.48 -11.68 3.88
CA ILE A 119 3.29 -11.84 4.74
C ILE A 119 3.72 -12.27 6.14
N ASP A 120 4.66 -13.23 6.27
CA ASP A 120 5.13 -13.67 7.58
C ASP A 120 5.77 -12.51 8.35
N ILE A 121 6.61 -11.73 7.68
CA ILE A 121 7.27 -10.57 8.29
C ILE A 121 6.23 -9.52 8.69
N LEU A 122 5.30 -9.17 7.80
CA LEU A 122 4.21 -8.24 8.09
C LEU A 122 3.36 -8.67 9.28
N SER A 123 3.11 -9.98 9.42
CA SER A 123 2.28 -10.50 10.52
C SER A 123 2.89 -10.23 11.90
N THR A 124 4.21 -10.06 12.00
CA THR A 124 4.86 -9.73 13.29
C THR A 124 4.48 -8.34 13.80
N PHE A 125 4.12 -7.42 12.90
CA PHE A 125 3.68 -6.07 13.23
C PHE A 125 2.20 -5.99 13.63
N LEU A 126 1.45 -7.10 13.55
CA LEU A 126 0.07 -7.13 14.02
C LEU A 126 -0.02 -6.97 15.55
N ASP A 127 1.04 -7.28 16.29
CA ASP A 127 1.06 -7.14 17.75
C ASP A 127 1.57 -5.78 18.24
N ASP A 128 1.97 -4.91 17.32
CA ASP A 128 2.28 -3.51 17.61
C ASP A 128 1.00 -2.69 17.89
N LYS A 129 1.18 -1.38 18.11
CA LYS A 129 0.08 -0.47 18.45
C LYS A 129 0.08 0.77 17.55
N GLY A 130 -1.10 1.33 17.34
CA GLY A 130 -1.30 2.53 16.55
C GLY A 130 -0.90 2.31 15.09
N ASP A 131 -0.30 3.33 14.48
CA ASP A 131 -0.04 3.41 13.04
C ASP A 131 0.69 2.18 12.47
N ILE A 132 1.65 1.59 13.19
CA ILE A 132 2.41 0.42 12.71
C ILE A 132 1.49 -0.78 12.48
N GLN A 133 0.61 -1.06 13.45
CA GLN A 133 -0.35 -2.15 13.36
C GLN A 133 -1.38 -1.88 12.26
N GLU A 134 -1.89 -0.64 12.17
CA GLU A 134 -2.84 -0.26 11.14
C GLU A 134 -2.26 -0.43 9.73
N LEU A 135 -1.02 0.02 9.52
CA LEU A 135 -0.30 -0.17 8.27
C LEU A 135 -0.06 -1.66 7.97
N ALA A 136 0.27 -2.48 8.97
CA ALA A 136 0.45 -3.91 8.78
C ALA A 136 -0.85 -4.62 8.36
N ILE A 137 -1.99 -4.26 8.97
CA ILE A 137 -3.31 -4.77 8.60
C ILE A 137 -3.61 -4.44 7.13
N MET A 138 -3.38 -3.20 6.73
CA MET A 138 -3.59 -2.75 5.35
C MET A 138 -2.66 -3.45 4.36
N ALA A 139 -1.36 -3.55 4.68
CA ALA A 139 -0.36 -4.20 3.84
C ALA A 139 -0.64 -5.70 3.63
N LEU A 140 -1.15 -6.41 4.64
CA LEU A 140 -1.55 -7.81 4.49
C LEU A 140 -2.71 -8.00 3.50
N ALA A 141 -3.59 -7.01 3.37
CA ALA A 141 -4.68 -7.04 2.41
C ALA A 141 -4.22 -6.84 0.95
N GLU A 142 -2.98 -6.40 0.74
CA GLU A 142 -2.47 -6.11 -0.59
C GLU A 142 -2.23 -7.38 -1.42
N LEU A 143 -1.80 -8.47 -0.78
CA LEU A 143 -1.73 -9.80 -1.41
C LEU A 143 -2.81 -10.73 -0.87
N PRO A 144 -4.00 -10.80 -1.52
CA PRO A 144 -5.11 -11.63 -1.06
C PRO A 144 -4.79 -13.11 -1.25
N THR A 145 -4.36 -13.77 -0.17
CA THR A 145 -4.05 -15.21 -0.09
C THR A 145 -4.75 -15.81 1.10
N LYS A 146 -4.81 -17.15 1.16
CA LYS A 146 -5.31 -17.86 2.35
C LYS A 146 -4.47 -17.50 3.59
N LYS A 147 -3.18 -17.29 3.40
CA LYS A 147 -2.24 -16.97 4.47
C LYS A 147 -2.51 -15.59 5.07
N SER A 148 -2.57 -14.55 4.24
CA SER A 148 -2.83 -13.18 4.71
C SER A 148 -4.21 -13.05 5.36
N ILE A 149 -5.25 -13.68 4.79
CA ILE A 149 -6.59 -13.57 5.39
C ILE A 149 -6.66 -14.29 6.74
N ASN A 150 -5.98 -15.42 6.89
CA ASN A 150 -5.93 -16.14 8.17
C ASN A 150 -5.22 -15.34 9.26
N TYR A 151 -4.17 -14.57 8.94
CA TYR A 151 -3.56 -13.67 9.91
C TYR A 151 -4.55 -12.61 10.40
N LEU A 152 -5.30 -11.98 9.49
CA LEU A 152 -6.31 -10.98 9.85
C LEU A 152 -7.48 -11.58 10.64
N LEU A 153 -7.96 -12.76 10.24
CA LEU A 153 -9.03 -13.49 10.94
C LEU A 153 -8.62 -13.90 12.36
N ASN A 154 -7.38 -14.36 12.55
CA ASN A 154 -6.85 -14.65 13.88
C ASN A 154 -6.77 -13.38 14.73
N LYS A 155 -6.25 -12.29 14.15
CA LYS A 155 -6.15 -11.01 14.86
C LYS A 155 -7.51 -10.47 15.29
N TYR A 156 -8.54 -10.65 14.47
CA TYR A 156 -9.92 -10.25 14.78
C TYR A 156 -10.48 -10.88 16.06
N MET A 157 -10.05 -12.11 16.38
CA MET A 157 -10.51 -12.87 17.54
C MET A 157 -9.84 -12.44 18.84
N GLU A 158 -8.78 -11.64 18.77
CA GLU A 158 -8.08 -11.15 19.95
C GLU A 158 -8.88 -10.05 20.68
N ASN A 159 -8.43 -9.72 21.89
CA ASN A 159 -8.99 -8.61 22.65
C ASN A 159 -8.45 -7.27 22.15
N ILE A 160 -8.94 -6.87 20.97
CA ILE A 160 -8.60 -5.63 20.28
C ILE A 160 -9.76 -4.62 20.35
N THR A 161 -9.47 -3.37 20.04
CA THR A 161 -10.43 -2.27 19.99
C THR A 161 -11.43 -2.42 18.84
N LYS A 162 -12.55 -1.70 18.94
CA LYS A 162 -13.55 -1.67 17.87
C LYS A 162 -13.02 -1.05 16.57
N SER A 163 -12.12 -0.07 16.65
CA SER A 163 -11.49 0.56 15.48
C SER A 163 -10.58 -0.44 14.76
N GLU A 164 -9.75 -1.18 15.50
CA GLU A 164 -8.90 -2.23 14.93
C GLU A 164 -9.75 -3.33 14.27
N LYS A 165 -10.83 -3.77 14.93
CA LYS A 165 -11.80 -4.71 14.31
C LYS A 165 -12.40 -4.17 13.02
N ALA A 166 -12.79 -2.91 12.97
CA ALA A 166 -13.35 -2.29 11.79
C ALA A 166 -12.35 -2.22 10.62
N LEU A 167 -11.09 -1.87 10.90
CA LEU A 167 -10.02 -1.86 9.90
C LEU A 167 -9.73 -3.26 9.35
N ILE A 168 -9.72 -4.28 10.22
CA ILE A 168 -9.55 -5.68 9.81
C ILE A 168 -10.72 -6.11 8.92
N LEU A 169 -11.96 -5.77 9.26
CA LEU A 169 -13.13 -6.09 8.44
C LEU A 169 -13.08 -5.43 7.06
N ASP A 170 -12.75 -4.13 6.99
CA ASP A 170 -12.55 -3.42 5.71
C ASP A 170 -11.45 -4.07 4.86
N SER A 171 -10.35 -4.45 5.49
CA SER A 171 -9.23 -5.14 4.85
C SER A 171 -9.64 -6.51 4.30
N ILE A 172 -10.32 -7.33 5.11
CA ILE A 172 -10.89 -8.62 4.68
C ILE A 172 -11.88 -8.43 3.53
N GLN A 173 -12.74 -7.42 3.60
CA GLN A 173 -13.71 -7.11 2.55
C GLN A 173 -12.99 -6.80 1.23
N LYS A 174 -11.97 -5.93 1.25
CA LYS A 174 -11.13 -5.61 0.08
C LYS A 174 -10.47 -6.86 -0.50
N MET A 175 -9.96 -7.76 0.34
CA MET A 175 -9.36 -9.02 -0.11
C MET A 175 -10.38 -9.92 -0.81
N ILE A 176 -11.59 -10.05 -0.26
CA ILE A 176 -12.67 -10.88 -0.86
C ILE A 176 -13.15 -10.28 -2.19
N PHE A 177 -13.23 -8.94 -2.30
CA PHE A 177 -13.54 -8.28 -3.55
C PHE A 177 -12.50 -8.60 -4.63
N LYS A 178 -11.21 -8.52 -4.29
CA LYS A 178 -10.10 -8.90 -5.20
C LYS A 178 -10.12 -10.40 -5.50
N LYS A 179 -10.48 -11.25 -4.53
CA LYS A 179 -10.39 -12.72 -4.63
C LYS A 179 -11.52 -13.42 -3.87
N ARG A 180 -12.66 -13.61 -4.55
CA ARG A 180 -13.91 -14.13 -3.95
C ARG A 180 -13.78 -15.51 -3.28
N GLU A 181 -12.87 -16.36 -3.73
CA GLU A 181 -12.66 -17.68 -3.13
C GLU A 181 -12.21 -17.63 -1.66
N LEU A 182 -11.63 -16.51 -1.22
CA LEU A 182 -11.23 -16.31 0.17
C LEU A 182 -12.43 -16.25 1.13
N PHE A 183 -13.64 -15.99 0.63
CA PHE A 183 -14.85 -16.05 1.46
C PHE A 183 -15.07 -17.44 2.07
N ASN A 184 -14.58 -18.50 1.43
CA ASN A 184 -14.63 -19.85 2.00
C ASN A 184 -13.73 -19.99 3.24
N GLU A 185 -12.57 -19.32 3.25
CA GLU A 185 -11.68 -19.31 4.42
C GLU A 185 -12.33 -18.59 5.60
N VAL A 186 -13.04 -17.47 5.34
CA VAL A 186 -13.82 -16.78 6.37
C VAL A 186 -14.88 -17.70 6.96
N LYS A 187 -15.67 -18.39 6.12
CA LYS A 187 -16.78 -19.24 6.58
C LYS A 187 -16.36 -20.39 7.50
N ILE A 188 -15.18 -20.96 7.29
CA ILE A 188 -14.68 -22.09 8.09
C ILE A 188 -13.90 -21.65 9.33
N HIS A 189 -13.59 -20.35 9.45
CA HIS A 189 -12.88 -19.80 10.59
C HIS A 189 -13.82 -19.66 11.80
N PRO A 190 -13.33 -19.78 13.06
CA PRO A 190 -14.16 -19.56 14.25
C PRO A 190 -14.83 -18.17 14.32
N ALA A 191 -14.21 -17.15 13.72
CA ALA A 191 -14.77 -15.80 13.58
C ALA A 191 -15.80 -15.67 12.44
N GLY A 192 -15.98 -16.73 11.65
CA GLY A 192 -16.61 -16.70 10.35
C GLY A 192 -18.07 -16.32 10.35
N GLU A 193 -18.83 -16.77 11.36
CA GLU A 193 -20.26 -16.46 11.49
C GLU A 193 -20.46 -14.94 11.67
N GLU A 194 -19.80 -14.35 12.68
CA GLU A 194 -19.83 -12.91 12.96
C GLU A 194 -19.38 -12.08 11.75
N ILE A 195 -18.22 -12.41 11.17
CA ILE A 195 -17.65 -11.65 10.07
C ILE A 195 -18.51 -11.78 8.81
N SER A 196 -19.03 -12.97 8.49
CA SER A 196 -19.86 -13.17 7.30
C SER A 196 -21.15 -12.36 7.39
N GLU A 197 -21.80 -12.33 8.56
CA GLU A 197 -22.97 -11.47 8.78
C GLU A 197 -22.62 -10.00 8.51
N MET A 198 -21.55 -9.48 9.12
CA MET A 198 -21.13 -8.08 8.94
C MET A 198 -20.81 -7.74 7.48
N LEU A 199 -20.14 -8.65 6.76
CA LEU A 199 -19.80 -8.46 5.35
C LEU A 199 -21.05 -8.48 4.44
N GLU A 200 -22.05 -9.31 4.73
CA GLU A 200 -23.31 -9.34 3.99
C GLU A 200 -24.11 -8.05 4.13
N TRP A 201 -24.01 -7.37 5.27
CA TRP A 201 -24.60 -6.04 5.47
C TRP A 201 -23.86 -4.95 4.67
N MET A 202 -22.55 -5.06 4.48
CA MET A 202 -21.73 -4.09 3.74
C MET A 202 -21.85 -4.22 2.21
N LEU A 203 -22.46 -5.29 1.72
CA LEU A 203 -22.66 -5.57 0.29
C LEU A 203 -24.09 -5.22 -0.21
N LYS A 204 -24.96 -4.73 0.67
CA LYS A 204 -26.31 -4.23 0.34
C LYS A 204 -26.30 -2.72 0.19
#